data_AF-A0A9D5M3S9-F1
#
_entry.id   AF-A0A9D5M3S9-F1
#
_cell.length_a   1.000
_cell.length_b   1.000
_cell.length_c   1.000
_cell.angle_alpha   90.00
_cell.angle_beta   90.00
_cell.angle_gamma   90.00
#
_symmetry.space_group_name_H-M   'P 1'
#
loop_
_entity.id
_entity.type
_entity.pdbx_description
1 polymer ?
#
loop_
_entity_poly.entity_id
_entity_poly.type
_entity_poly.pdbx_seq_one_letter_code
_entity_poly.pdbx_strand_id
1 'polypeptide(L)'
;MMNSKKTVFGEDGLLKQGVIVRHMIMPLGVKDSKQILNWFNGNKKNGAYLSLMGQYTPFGEKHLYPELKRKITAREYERVYEHLLSLGITDYFVQELGSASESFIPKWDF
;
A
#
# COMPACT_ATOMS: atom_id res chain seq x y z
N MET A 1 30.13 4.05 -9.23
CA MET A 1 29.01 4.69 -8.50
C MET A 1 27.72 4.38 -9.25
N MET A 2 26.76 3.68 -8.66
CA MET A 2 25.44 3.50 -9.29
C MET A 2 24.74 4.85 -9.32
N ASN A 3 24.59 5.42 -10.52
CA ASN A 3 23.87 6.66 -10.73
C ASN A 3 22.39 6.39 -10.40
N SER A 4 21.97 6.78 -9.20
CA SER A 4 20.63 6.45 -8.75
C SER A 4 19.63 7.40 -9.40
N LYS A 5 18.89 6.86 -10.37
CA LYS A 5 17.91 7.58 -11.17
C LYS A 5 16.80 8.15 -10.28
N LYS A 6 16.58 9.47 -10.34
CA LYS A 6 15.46 10.15 -9.69
C LYS A 6 14.13 9.80 -10.36
N THR A 7 13.05 9.89 -9.59
CA THR A 7 11.69 9.76 -10.07
C THR A 7 11.35 10.88 -11.06
N VAL A 8 10.73 10.52 -12.19
CA VAL A 8 10.33 11.42 -13.28
C VAL A 8 8.90 11.10 -13.71
N PHE A 9 8.06 12.13 -13.73
CA PHE A 9 6.74 12.09 -14.33
C PHE A 9 6.78 12.78 -15.69
N GLY A 10 6.03 12.24 -16.66
CA GLY A 10 5.78 12.93 -17.92
C GLY A 10 4.76 14.05 -17.76
N GLU A 11 4.62 14.88 -18.80
CA GLU A 11 3.60 15.94 -18.85
C GLU A 11 2.16 15.39 -18.81
N ASP A 12 1.99 14.11 -19.17
CA ASP A 12 0.75 13.34 -19.05
C ASP A 12 0.44 12.88 -17.62
N GLY A 13 1.29 13.19 -16.65
CA GLY A 13 1.16 12.74 -15.26
C GLY A 13 1.54 11.27 -15.03
N LEU A 14 2.01 10.55 -16.06
CA LEU A 14 2.44 9.17 -15.92
C LEU A 14 3.87 9.07 -15.42
N LEU A 15 4.12 8.14 -14.50
CA LEU A 15 5.46 7.85 -14.03
C LEU A 15 6.29 7.19 -15.13
N LYS A 16 7.33 7.88 -15.62
CA LYS A 16 8.23 7.37 -16.68
C LYS A 16 9.48 6.70 -16.13
N GLN A 17 9.90 7.08 -14.92
CA GLN A 17 11.07 6.52 -14.24
C GLN A 17 10.92 6.68 -12.73
N GLY A 18 11.26 5.67 -11.93
CA GLY A 18 11.23 5.76 -10.48
C GLY A 18 10.80 4.46 -9.82
N VAL A 19 10.47 4.53 -8.53
CA VAL A 19 10.00 3.39 -7.75
C VAL A 19 8.72 3.79 -7.02
N ILE A 20 7.71 2.93 -7.11
CA ILE A 20 6.51 2.99 -6.26
C ILE A 20 6.54 1.78 -5.34
N VAL A 21 6.63 2.01 -4.04
CA VAL A 21 6.49 0.97 -3.02
C VAL A 21 5.01 0.81 -2.72
N ARG A 22 4.45 -0.34 -3.06
CA ARG A 22 3.03 -0.63 -2.80
C ARG A 22 2.89 -1.35 -1.47
N HIS A 23 2.17 -0.75 -0.52
CA HIS A 23 1.91 -1.32 0.79
C HIS A 23 0.42 -1.63 0.95
N MET A 24 0.09 -2.92 1.01
CA MET A 24 -1.27 -3.37 1.31
C MET A 24 -1.43 -3.52 2.81
N ILE A 25 -2.40 -2.79 3.38
CA ILE A 25 -2.72 -2.93 4.79
C ILE A 25 -3.54 -4.20 4.98
N MET A 26 -3.01 -5.11 5.79
CA MET A 26 -3.67 -6.37 6.15
C MET A 26 -4.64 -6.16 7.34
N PRO A 27 -5.71 -6.96 7.46
CA PRO A 27 -6.56 -6.98 8.66
C PRO A 27 -5.70 -7.20 9.91
N LEU A 28 -5.98 -6.47 10.99
CA LEU A 28 -5.21 -6.48 12.24
C LEU A 28 -3.74 -6.00 12.11
N GLY A 29 -3.26 -5.68 10.90
CA GLY A 29 -1.88 -5.29 10.58
C GLY A 29 -1.57 -3.79 10.72
N VAL A 30 -2.35 -3.05 11.50
CA VAL A 30 -2.16 -1.58 11.67
C VAL A 30 -0.78 -1.26 12.23
N LYS A 31 -0.33 -1.99 13.26
CA LYS A 31 0.96 -1.75 13.91
C LYS A 31 2.11 -1.95 12.94
N ASP A 32 2.10 -3.05 12.19
CA ASP A 32 3.16 -3.38 11.24
C ASP A 32 3.17 -2.41 10.07
N SER A 33 2.00 -1.98 9.61
CA SER A 33 1.89 -0.96 8.57
C SER A 33 2.52 0.36 9.01
N LYS A 34 2.31 0.80 10.26
CA LYS A 34 2.98 2.00 10.79
C LYS A 34 4.50 1.85 10.85
N GLN A 35 5.00 0.67 11.20
CA GLN A 35 6.44 0.39 11.20
C GLN A 35 7.01 0.46 9.77
N ILE A 36 6.29 -0.07 8.77
CA ILE A 36 6.67 0.02 7.36
C ILE A 36 6.68 1.48 6.89
N LEU A 37 5.71 2.30 7.31
CA LEU A 37 5.71 3.74 7.01
C LEU A 37 6.92 4.46 7.61
N ASN A 38 7.27 4.17 8.86
CA ASN A 38 8.47 4.72 9.49
C ASN A 38 9.74 4.31 8.73
N TRP A 39 9.84 3.03 8.38
CA TRP A 39 10.95 2.51 7.57
C TRP A 39 11.02 3.22 6.22
N PHE A 40 9.89 3.35 5.51
CA PHE A 40 9.83 4.01 4.23
C PHE A 40 10.28 5.47 4.34
N ASN A 41 9.82 6.21 5.35
CA ASN A 41 10.22 7.60 5.52
C ASN A 41 11.74 7.76 5.74
N GLY A 42 12.35 6.86 6.52
CA GLY A 42 13.80 6.85 6.76
C GLY A 42 14.65 6.33 5.59
N ASN A 43 14.05 5.56 4.67
CA ASN A 43 14.77 4.86 3.60
C ASN A 43 14.41 5.32 2.19
N LYS A 44 13.40 6.19 2.01
CA LYS A 44 13.02 6.68 0.69
C LYS A 44 14.20 7.45 0.09
N LYS A 45 14.69 6.96 -1.05
CA LYS A 45 15.76 7.59 -1.84
C LYS A 45 15.23 7.90 -3.23
N ASN A 46 15.81 8.94 -3.84
CA ASN A 46 15.54 9.31 -5.24
C ASN A 46 14.08 9.64 -5.57
N GLY A 47 13.30 10.07 -4.58
CA GLY A 47 11.90 10.42 -4.76
C GLY A 47 10.99 9.20 -4.95
N ALA A 48 11.30 8.07 -4.30
CA ALA A 48 10.38 6.92 -4.29
C ALA A 48 9.01 7.33 -3.73
N TYR A 49 7.95 6.82 -4.34
CA TYR A 49 6.57 7.06 -3.91
C TYR A 49 6.05 5.87 -3.12
N LEU A 50 5.13 6.14 -2.20
CA LEU A 50 4.39 5.10 -1.49
C LEU A 50 2.97 5.00 -2.05
N SER A 51 2.51 3.79 -2.38
CA SER A 51 1.08 3.54 -2.65
C SER A 51 0.48 2.77 -1.48
N LEU A 52 -0.36 3.44 -0.70
CA LEU A 52 -1.07 2.85 0.44
C LEU A 52 -2.40 2.26 -0.03
N MET A 53 -2.62 0.97 0.23
CA MET A 53 -3.75 0.22 -0.32
C MET A 53 -4.56 -0.48 0.76
N GLY A 54 -5.89 -0.35 0.68
CA GLY A 54 -6.85 -1.10 1.51
C GLY A 54 -7.50 -2.30 0.79
N GLN A 55 -6.90 -2.78 -0.30
CA GLN A 55 -7.52 -3.69 -1.28
C GLN A 55 -7.55 -5.18 -0.87
N TYR A 56 -7.25 -5.52 0.38
CA TYR A 56 -7.23 -6.91 0.81
C TYR A 56 -8.63 -7.55 0.69
N THR A 57 -8.73 -8.61 -0.10
CA THR A 57 -9.95 -9.41 -0.26
C THR A 57 -9.67 -10.83 0.22
N PRO A 58 -10.39 -11.34 1.24
CA PRO A 58 -10.24 -12.71 1.71
C PRO A 58 -10.41 -13.73 0.57
N PHE A 59 -9.46 -14.66 0.45
CA PHE A 59 -9.47 -15.70 -0.58
C PHE A 59 -8.85 -17.00 -0.06
N GLY A 60 -9.18 -18.14 -0.69
CA GLY A 60 -8.64 -19.46 -0.34
C GLY A 60 -9.18 -20.03 0.98
N GLU A 61 -8.33 -20.79 1.67
CA GLU A 61 -8.65 -21.53 2.91
C GLU A 61 -8.69 -20.62 4.15
N LYS A 62 -9.48 -19.54 4.08
CA LYS A 62 -9.65 -18.56 5.16
C LYS A 62 -10.02 -19.17 6.52
N HIS A 63 -10.59 -20.37 6.54
CA HIS A 63 -10.94 -21.07 7.78
C HIS A 63 -9.71 -21.40 8.64
N LEU A 64 -8.57 -21.69 8.01
CA LEU A 64 -7.28 -21.96 8.67
C LEU A 64 -6.62 -20.70 9.24
N TYR A 65 -6.97 -19.52 8.73
CA TYR A 65 -6.36 -18.24 9.10
C TYR A 65 -7.44 -17.24 9.57
N PRO A 66 -7.93 -17.34 10.82
CA PRO A 66 -8.98 -16.47 11.36
C PRO A 66 -8.74 -14.97 11.17
N GLU A 67 -7.48 -14.53 11.28
CA GLU A 67 -7.04 -13.16 11.10
C GLU A 67 -7.22 -12.64 9.67
N LEU A 68 -7.26 -13.53 8.68
CA LEU A 68 -7.40 -13.23 7.26
C LEU A 68 -8.85 -13.37 6.73
N LYS A 69 -9.82 -13.65 7.62
CA LYS A 69 -11.22 -13.93 7.22
C LYS A 69 -12.03 -12.72 6.76
N ARG A 70 -11.52 -11.50 6.94
CA ARG A 70 -12.25 -10.25 6.66
C ARG A 70 -11.40 -9.25 5.90
N LYS A 71 -12.06 -8.28 5.27
CA LYS A 71 -11.39 -7.08 4.75
C LYS A 71 -10.91 -6.19 5.89
N ILE A 72 -10.05 -5.24 5.55
CA ILE A 72 -9.69 -4.15 6.46
C ILE A 72 -10.90 -3.27 6.76
N THR A 73 -11.02 -2.78 8.00
CA THR A 73 -12.05 -1.81 8.40
C THR A 73 -11.63 -0.39 8.08
N ALA A 74 -12.61 0.52 7.94
CA ALA A 74 -12.33 1.95 7.74
C ALA A 74 -11.43 2.53 8.82
N ARG A 75 -11.68 2.18 10.09
CA ARG A 75 -10.88 2.62 11.23
C ARG A 75 -9.43 2.12 11.18
N GLU A 76 -9.20 0.89 10.73
CA GLU A 76 -7.83 0.37 10.58
C GLU A 76 -7.07 1.14 9.50
N TYR A 77 -7.72 1.41 8.36
CA TYR A 77 -7.13 2.19 7.28
C TYR A 77 -6.82 3.62 7.69
N GLU A 78 -7.80 4.30 8.30
CA GLU A 78 -7.67 5.68 8.78
C GLU A 78 -6.48 5.83 9.75
N ARG A 79 -6.34 4.92 10.72
CA ARG A 79 -5.21 4.95 11.67
C ARG A 79 -3.83 4.84 11.00
N VAL A 80 -3.73 4.14 9.87
CA VAL A 80 -2.49 4.03 9.10
C VAL A 80 -2.30 5.27 8.24
N TYR A 81 -3.35 5.78 7.63
CA TYR A 81 -3.32 7.00 6.82
C TYR A 81 -2.94 8.23 7.64
N GLU A 82 -3.54 8.43 8.82
CA GLU A 82 -3.16 9.50 9.76
C GLU A 82 -1.68 9.43 10.15
N HIS A 83 -1.15 8.21 10.29
CA HIS A 83 0.28 8.00 10.59
C HIS A 83 1.18 8.35 9.41
N LEU A 84 0.73 8.08 8.18
CA LEU A 84 1.44 8.52 6.98
C LEU A 84 1.53 10.05 6.94
N LEU A 85 0.41 10.73 7.23
CA LEU A 85 0.35 12.19 7.28
C LEU A 85 1.23 12.77 8.40
N SER A 86 1.22 12.16 9.59
CA SER A 86 2.03 12.64 10.72
C SER A 86 3.54 12.51 10.49
N LEU A 87 3.97 11.60 9.61
CA LEU A 87 5.36 11.47 9.19
C LEU A 87 5.79 12.52 8.14
N GLY A 88 4.85 13.34 7.64
CA GLY A 88 5.13 14.35 6.62
C GLY A 88 5.46 13.76 5.25
N ILE A 89 5.02 12.52 4.96
CA ILE A 89 5.20 11.92 3.64
C ILE A 89 4.28 12.63 2.65
N THR A 90 4.84 13.25 1.62
CA THR A 90 4.09 13.94 0.55
C THR A 90 4.04 13.15 -0.76
N ASP A 91 4.99 12.22 -0.95
CA ASP A 91 5.14 11.43 -2.19
C ASP A 91 4.32 10.14 -2.09
N TYR A 92 2.99 10.24 -2.16
CA TYR A 92 2.12 9.08 -1.98
C TYR A 92 0.90 9.03 -2.90
N PHE A 93 0.39 7.82 -3.06
CA PHE A 93 -0.92 7.51 -3.62
C PHE A 93 -1.76 6.80 -2.56
N VAL A 94 -3.01 7.23 -2.41
CA VAL A 94 -4.02 6.57 -1.57
C VAL A 94 -5.17 6.11 -2.44
N GLN A 95 -5.86 5.05 -2.01
CA GLN A 95 -6.98 4.48 -2.73
C GLN A 95 -8.17 4.34 -1.78
N GLU A 96 -9.38 4.48 -2.32
CA GLU A 96 -10.59 4.27 -1.54
C GLU A 96 -10.75 2.79 -1.15
N LEU A 97 -11.31 2.55 0.04
CA LEU A 97 -11.56 1.20 0.58
C LEU A 97 -12.49 0.36 -0.31
N GLY A 98 -13.36 1.01 -1.10
CA GLY A 98 -14.26 0.36 -2.04
C GLY A 98 -13.56 -0.42 -3.17
N SER A 99 -12.24 -0.21 -3.38
CA SER A 99 -11.50 -0.92 -4.43
C SER A 99 -11.25 -2.41 -4.14
N ALA A 100 -11.50 -2.88 -2.91
CA ALA A 100 -11.42 -4.31 -2.59
C ALA A 100 -12.67 -5.05 -3.14
N SER A 101 -12.54 -5.75 -4.27
CA SER A 101 -13.63 -6.54 -4.87
C SER A 101 -13.16 -7.91 -5.32
N GLU A 102 -14.01 -8.92 -5.12
CA GLU A 102 -13.77 -10.29 -5.60
C GLU A 102 -13.71 -10.36 -7.14
N SER A 103 -14.28 -9.36 -7.83
CA SER A 103 -14.21 -9.25 -9.30
C SER A 103 -12.79 -9.13 -9.86
N PHE A 104 -11.81 -8.79 -9.02
CA PHE A 104 -10.40 -8.70 -9.41
C PHE A 104 -9.61 -9.97 -9.09
N ILE A 105 -10.23 -10.99 -8.49
CA ILE A 105 -9.59 -12.28 -8.25
C ILE A 105 -9.69 -13.08 -9.56
N PRO A 106 -8.57 -13.47 -10.19
CA PRO A 106 -8.60 -14.30 -11.38
C PRO A 106 -9.33 -15.61 -11.10
N LYS A 107 -10.03 -16.14 -12.10
CA LYS A 107 -10.41 -17.55 -12.08
C LYS A 107 -9.14 -18.35 -12.24
N TRP A 108 -8.71 -19.00 -11.16
CA TRP A 108 -7.57 -19.89 -11.19
C TRP A 108 -8.07 -21.27 -11.59
N ASP A 109 -7.84 -21.64 -12.84
CA ASP A 109 -8.07 -23.00 -13.33
C ASP A 109 -6.80 -23.80 -12.96
N PHE A 110 -6.83 -24.49 -11.82
CA PHE A 110 -5.75 -25.39 -11.38
C PHE A 110 -5.99 -26.81 -11.87
#